data_AF-A0A1B9F5N4-F1
#
_entry.id   AF-A0A1B9F5N4-F1
#
_cell.length_a   1.000
_cell.length_b   1.000
_cell.length_c   1.000
_cell.angle_alpha   90.00
_cell.angle_beta   90.00
_cell.angle_gamma   90.00
#
_symmetry.space_group_name_H-M   'P 1'
#
loop_
_entity.id
_entity.type
_entity.pdbx_description
1 polymer ?
#
loop_
_entity_poly.entity_id
_entity_poly.type
_entity_poly.pdbx_seq_one_letter_code
_entity_poly.pdbx_strand_id
1 'polypeptide(L)'
;MIKVSENVLKELKKIGDFNASMCFSCGTCTALCPVGLPILPREIFRYALLGAEDRLRDESDPIFSCLLCRMCEENCPEGVKISNNIRLLRIYLNKKVFKP
;
A
#
# COMPACT_ATOMS: atom_id res chain seq x y z
N MET A 1 -11.04 -3.22 -18.42
CA MET A 1 -9.61 -3.16 -18.84
C MET A 1 -8.90 -2.34 -17.77
N ILE A 2 -7.84 -2.84 -17.13
CA ILE A 2 -7.15 -2.09 -16.06
C ILE A 2 -6.36 -0.95 -16.69
N LYS A 3 -6.61 0.30 -16.27
CA LYS A 3 -5.83 1.45 -16.72
C LYS A 3 -4.54 1.52 -15.92
N VAL A 4 -3.41 1.38 -16.62
CA VAL A 4 -2.07 1.49 -16.02
C VAL A 4 -1.55 2.89 -16.24
N SER A 5 -1.14 3.58 -15.18
CA SER A 5 -0.50 4.90 -15.24
C SER A 5 0.95 4.81 -14.71
N GLU A 6 1.92 5.29 -15.49
CA GLU A 6 3.32 5.39 -15.03
C GLU A 6 3.51 6.29 -13.80
N ASN A 7 2.49 7.07 -13.47
CA ASN A 7 2.60 8.19 -12.56
C ASN A 7 2.45 7.80 -11.09
N VAL A 8 1.78 6.67 -10.77
CA VAL A 8 1.53 6.25 -9.38
C VAL A 8 2.82 6.06 -8.59
N LEU A 9 3.73 5.21 -9.08
CA LEU A 9 4.98 4.92 -8.36
C LEU A 9 5.89 6.15 -8.27
N LYS A 10 5.93 6.97 -9.33
CA LYS A 10 6.67 8.24 -9.36
C LYS A 10 6.13 9.21 -8.31
N GLU A 11 4.81 9.36 -8.19
CA GLU A 11 4.18 10.20 -7.17
C GLU A 11 4.41 9.67 -5.74
N LEU A 12 4.26 8.35 -5.52
CA LEU A 12 4.50 7.74 -4.20
C LEU A 12 5.93 7.97 -3.70
N LYS A 13 6.93 7.78 -4.57
CA LYS A 13 8.34 8.05 -4.25
C LYS A 13 8.65 9.53 -4.00
N LYS A 14 7.86 10.46 -4.57
CA LYS A 14 7.96 11.89 -4.25
C LYS A 14 7.36 12.24 -2.90
N ILE A 15 6.33 11.51 -2.45
CA ILE A 15 5.69 11.74 -1.15
C ILE A 15 6.59 11.22 -0.02
N GLY A 16 7.28 10.10 -0.23
CA GLY A 16 8.22 9.57 0.75
C GLY A 16 8.89 8.27 0.29
N ASP A 17 9.57 7.63 1.23
CA ASP A 17 10.32 6.38 1.00
C ASP A 17 9.38 5.17 0.82
N PHE A 18 8.85 5.03 -0.40
CA PHE A 18 7.98 3.93 -0.80
C PHE A 18 8.81 2.73 -1.31
N ASN A 19 9.08 1.76 -0.43
CA ASN A 19 9.96 0.62 -0.70
C ASN A 19 9.21 -0.70 -1.01
N ALA A 20 7.96 -0.61 -1.48
CA ALA A 20 7.10 -1.78 -1.71
C ALA A 20 7.65 -2.79 -2.74
N SER A 21 8.60 -2.38 -3.59
CA SER A 21 9.28 -3.26 -4.56
C SER A 21 10.10 -4.37 -3.93
N MET A 22 10.45 -4.26 -2.64
CA MET A 22 11.12 -5.33 -1.88
C MET A 22 10.16 -6.46 -1.48
N CYS A 23 8.85 -6.27 -1.64
CA CYS A 23 7.86 -7.27 -1.24
C CYS A 23 7.81 -8.46 -2.22
N PHE A 24 8.36 -9.60 -1.79
CA PHE A 24 8.24 -10.90 -2.46
C PHE A 24 6.96 -11.69 -2.12
N SER A 25 6.03 -11.09 -1.37
CA SER A 25 4.68 -11.63 -1.12
C SER A 25 4.56 -12.89 -0.23
N CYS A 26 5.44 -13.07 0.77
CA CYS A 26 5.40 -14.21 1.70
C CYS A 26 4.16 -14.36 2.58
N GLY A 27 3.47 -13.26 2.94
CA GLY A 27 2.24 -13.30 3.73
C GLY A 27 2.37 -13.09 5.25
N THR A 28 3.58 -12.91 5.79
CA THR A 28 3.80 -12.62 7.23
C THR A 28 2.93 -11.47 7.74
N CYS A 29 2.77 -10.42 6.94
CA CYS A 29 1.96 -9.26 7.27
C CYS A 29 0.47 -9.58 7.47
N THR A 30 -0.07 -10.54 6.72
CA THR A 30 -1.46 -10.99 6.85
C THR A 30 -1.64 -11.81 8.12
N ALA A 31 -0.68 -12.69 8.44
CA ALA A 31 -0.74 -13.53 9.64
C ALA A 31 -0.68 -12.73 10.95
N LEU A 32 0.03 -11.58 10.95
CA LEU A 32 0.19 -10.73 12.14
C LEU A 32 -0.89 -9.65 12.29
N CYS A 33 -1.75 -9.44 11.29
CA CYS A 33 -2.66 -8.30 11.30
C CYS A 33 -3.77 -8.47 12.38
N PRO A 34 -3.88 -7.57 13.37
CA PRO A 34 -4.92 -7.68 14.41
C PRO A 34 -6.32 -7.34 13.88
N VAL A 35 -6.41 -6.61 12.76
CA VAL A 35 -7.69 -6.28 12.08
C VAL A 35 -8.23 -7.48 11.30
N GLY A 36 -7.39 -8.48 11.01
CA GLY A 36 -7.75 -9.65 10.20
C GLY A 36 -7.66 -9.40 8.69
N LEU A 37 -8.52 -10.08 7.93
CA LEU A 37 -8.49 -10.21 6.46
C LEU A 37 -8.84 -8.98 5.59
N PRO A 38 -9.26 -7.78 6.06
CA PRO A 38 -9.64 -6.73 5.11
C PRO A 38 -8.45 -6.03 4.44
N ILE A 39 -7.18 -6.28 4.84
CA ILE A 39 -6.02 -5.65 4.20
C ILE A 39 -5.08 -6.72 3.66
N LEU A 40 -4.85 -6.68 2.35
CA LEU A 40 -3.85 -7.49 1.67
C LEU A 40 -2.72 -6.60 1.16
N PRO A 41 -1.73 -6.20 2.00
CA PRO A 41 -0.65 -5.31 1.59
C PRO A 41 0.09 -5.80 0.34
N ARG A 42 0.17 -7.13 0.16
CA ARG A 42 0.80 -7.77 -1.00
C ARG A 42 0.13 -7.39 -2.32
N GLU A 43 -1.20 -7.31 -2.33
CA GLU A 43 -1.97 -6.96 -3.53
C GLU A 43 -1.93 -5.45 -3.77
N ILE A 44 -2.16 -4.66 -2.73
CA ILE A 44 -2.06 -3.20 -2.76
C ILE A 44 -0.70 -2.74 -3.29
N PHE A 45 0.39 -3.36 -2.81
CA PHE A 45 1.74 -3.04 -3.27
C PHE A 45 1.95 -3.39 -4.74
N ARG A 46 1.41 -4.52 -5.21
CA ARG A 46 1.46 -4.87 -6.64
C ARG A 46 0.68 -3.86 -7.48
N TYR A 47 -0.51 -3.44 -7.06
CA TYR A 47 -1.28 -2.41 -7.76
C TYR A 47 -0.50 -1.09 -7.84
N ALA A 48 0.15 -0.68 -6.76
CA ALA A 48 0.99 0.53 -6.75
C ALA A 48 2.21 0.42 -7.68
N LEU A 49 2.91 -0.73 -7.67
CA LEU A 49 4.08 -0.96 -8.53
C LEU A 49 3.70 -1.06 -10.01
N LEU A 50 2.56 -1.67 -10.32
CA LEU A 50 2.02 -1.77 -11.68
C LEU A 50 1.38 -0.47 -12.17
N GLY A 51 1.18 0.52 -11.31
CA GLY A 51 0.46 1.74 -11.67
C GLY A 51 -1.03 1.52 -11.93
N ALA A 52 -1.63 0.47 -11.35
CA ALA A 52 -3.05 0.16 -11.46
C ALA A 52 -3.87 1.05 -10.53
N GLU A 53 -4.00 2.33 -10.88
CA GLU A 53 -4.64 3.36 -10.04
C GLU A 53 -6.11 3.03 -9.72
N ASP A 54 -6.87 2.51 -10.69
CA ASP A 54 -8.27 2.13 -10.48
C ASP A 54 -8.39 1.06 -9.38
N ARG A 55 -7.49 0.06 -9.40
CA ARG A 55 -7.43 -0.98 -8.36
C ARG A 55 -7.05 -0.42 -7.00
N LEU A 56 -6.11 0.52 -6.93
CA LEU A 56 -5.78 1.18 -5.66
C LEU A 56 -6.97 1.96 -5.08
N ARG A 57 -7.83 2.53 -5.93
CA ARG A 57 -9.05 3.20 -5.48
C ARG A 57 -10.09 2.22 -4.97
N ASP A 58 -10.26 1.09 -5.65
CA ASP A 58 -11.14 -0.01 -5.18
C ASP A 58 -10.70 -0.52 -3.80
N GLU A 59 -9.39 -0.52 -3.52
CA GLU A 59 -8.80 -0.91 -2.23
C GLU A 59 -8.79 0.20 -1.16
N SER A 60 -9.54 1.31 -1.35
CA SER A 60 -9.54 2.42 -0.39
C SER A 60 -9.97 1.97 1.02
N ASP A 61 -11.08 1.25 1.15
CA ASP A 61 -11.57 0.78 2.45
C ASP A 61 -10.53 -0.08 3.20
N PRO A 62 -9.95 -1.12 2.57
CA PRO A 62 -8.76 -1.82 3.07
C PRO A 62 -7.62 -0.89 3.51
N ILE A 63 -7.18 0.02 2.65
CA ILE A 63 -6.05 0.94 2.92
C ILE A 63 -6.35 1.82 4.13
N PHE A 64 -7.57 2.33 4.27
CA PHE A 64 -7.99 3.19 5.39
C PHE A 64 -8.36 2.42 6.66
N SER A 65 -8.64 1.12 6.58
CA SER A 65 -8.84 0.27 7.76
C SER A 65 -7.55 -0.05 8.54
N CYS A 66 -6.36 0.18 7.95
CA CYS A 66 -5.09 -0.09 8.62
C CYS A 66 -4.93 0.75 9.91
N LEU A 67 -4.63 0.10 11.03
CA LEU A 67 -4.38 0.79 12.30
C LEU A 67 -2.99 1.46 12.36
N LEU A 68 -2.16 1.27 11.33
CA LEU A 68 -0.77 1.71 11.30
C LEU A 68 0.06 1.22 12.51
N CYS A 69 -0.30 0.06 13.09
CA CYS A 69 0.30 -0.48 14.32
C CYS A 69 1.72 -1.04 14.15
N ARG A 70 2.25 -1.09 12.92
CA ARG A 70 3.64 -1.51 12.57
C ARG A 70 4.05 -2.95 12.88
N MET A 71 3.20 -3.77 13.50
CA MET A 71 3.50 -5.17 13.80
C MET A 71 3.99 -5.97 12.57
N CYS A 72 3.36 -5.75 11.41
CA CYS A 72 3.76 -6.40 10.15
C CYS A 72 5.09 -5.86 9.57
N GLU A 73 5.42 -4.61 9.84
CA GLU A 73 6.65 -3.96 9.37
C GLU A 73 7.87 -4.46 10.16
N GLU A 74 7.74 -4.56 11.48
CA GLU A 74 8.79 -5.05 12.38
C GLU A 74 9.17 -6.52 12.12
N ASN A 75 8.24 -7.30 11.56
CA ASN A 75 8.41 -8.72 11.28
C ASN A 75 8.62 -9.01 9.78
N CYS A 76 8.81 -7.99 8.94
CA CYS A 76 9.02 -8.21 7.52
C CYS A 76 10.45 -8.73 7.26
N PRO A 77 10.62 -9.93 6.67
CA PRO A 77 11.96 -10.50 6.43
C PRO A 77 12.77 -9.68 5.41
N GLU A 78 12.10 -8.98 4.50
CA GLU A 78 12.71 -8.13 3.47
C GLU A 78 12.81 -6.66 3.91
N GLY A 79 12.43 -6.31 5.14
CA GLY A 79 12.48 -4.92 5.61
C GLY A 79 11.55 -3.94 4.87
N VAL A 80 10.44 -4.43 4.31
CA VAL A 80 9.41 -3.57 3.71
C VAL A 80 8.80 -2.69 4.80
N LYS A 81 8.76 -1.37 4.58
CA LYS A 81 8.16 -0.41 5.50
C LYS A 81 6.63 -0.40 5.35
N ILE A 82 5.97 -1.52 5.67
CA ILE A 82 4.58 -1.80 5.31
C ILE A 82 3.63 -0.72 5.83
N SER A 83 3.73 -0.36 7.11
CA SER A 83 2.86 0.65 7.72
C SER A 83 3.11 2.02 7.09
N ASN A 84 4.39 2.37 6.86
CA ASN A 84 4.73 3.60 6.15
C ASN A 84 4.20 3.62 4.70
N ASN A 85 4.34 2.53 3.96
CA ASN A 85 3.85 2.43 2.58
C ASN A 85 2.33 2.59 2.50
N ILE A 86 1.58 2.01 3.45
CA ILE A 86 0.13 2.24 3.58
C ILE A 86 -0.16 3.72 3.89
N ARG A 87 0.59 4.35 4.79
CA ARG A 87 0.45 5.79 5.07
C ARG A 87 0.70 6.65 3.82
N LEU A 88 1.72 6.32 3.01
CA LEU A 88 2.00 7.02 1.75
C LEU A 88 0.86 6.85 0.74
N LEU A 89 0.28 5.65 0.66
CA LEU A 89 -0.90 5.38 -0.18
C LEU A 89 -2.12 6.20 0.25
N ARG A 90 -2.37 6.37 1.56
CA ARG A 90 -3.43 7.25 2.06
C ARG A 90 -3.24 8.70 1.61
N ILE A 91 -2.01 9.21 1.68
CA ILE A 91 -1.69 10.57 1.22
C ILE A 91 -1.92 10.69 -0.29
N TYR A 92 -1.48 9.69 -1.06
CA TYR A 92 -1.69 9.63 -2.51
C TYR A 92 -3.19 9.65 -2.86
N LEU A 93 -3.99 8.78 -2.24
CA LEU A 93 -5.43 8.69 -2.47
C LEU A 93 -6.15 9.96 -2.04
N ASN A 94 -5.83 10.53 -0.88
CA ASN A 94 -6.44 11.78 -0.41
C ASN A 94 -6.23 12.93 -1.39
N LYS A 95 -5.05 13.08 -2.00
CA LYS A 95 -4.78 14.12 -3.01
C LYS A 95 -5.64 13.97 -4.29
N LYS A 96 -6.14 12.76 -4.56
CA LYS A 96 -6.90 12.44 -5.77
C LYS A 96 -8.40 12.32 -5.55
N VAL A 97 -8.83 11.97 -4.34
CA VAL A 97 -10.24 11.82 -3.94
C VAL A 97 -10.77 13.13 -3.35
N PHE A 98 -9.98 13.79 -2.50
CA PHE A 98 -10.31 15.07 -1.88
C PHE A 98 -9.42 16.17 -2.46
N LYS A 99 -9.75 16.63 -3.67
CA LYS A 99 -9.28 17.96 -4.10
C LYS A 99 -10.19 19.00 -3.45
N PRO A 100 -9.68 20.01 -2.73
CA PRO A 100 -10.45 21.22 -2.48
C PRO A 100 -10.82 21.90 -3.81
#